data_AF-A0A5C6C020-F1
#
_entry.id   AF-A0A5C6C020-F1
#
_cell.length_a   1.000
_cell.length_b   1.000
_cell.length_c   1.000
_cell.angle_alpha   90.00
_cell.angle_beta   90.00
_cell.angle_gamma   90.00
#
_symmetry.space_group_name_H-M   'P 1'
#
loop_
_entity.id
_entity.type
_entity.pdbx_description
1 polymer ?
#
loop_
_entity_poly.entity_id
_entity_poly.type
_entity_poly.pdbx_seq_one_letter_code
_entity_poly.pdbx_strand_id
1 'polypeptide(L)'
;MAIKLSNLQILWGLAGAREKFEDMVSQLIHVERPDSQRIRIFKGDGGLDSFEGEFSDPDGIDVFQIKYFPGKIEDAQKGQIRGSFTTVRDSTKFKVKSWTLCLPVDLSLEETEWFEGWKAKQAVSGIEIRQPWGALHFETLLLQEKNRTTKEAFFREESTVLLREQVGILNELKQQGGRNLKVRVNPVWNRQKLQAQIQLFNNGKGAIYITSCWIQWGPEGKKGARQAFDTIRGTLPVRLEEHDAADLLIHINRDVEELSGIGVFDGDQQLWLATDENMVVFKHDAIAHRLPGTDEPAEEPSAEGLKLDVKARVTRPPGLDHDLLEFVIKNESARPVSVHNVQLGWTYTPPRQKPKFPGKPSVAEAGGSVGLLRQSTTNQLALGEHVVFLLEKEMSIFLVEVARGDVLDEDIVLEFVTDEKWSWKATMDEIPSVVRAVANSVVESMRR
;
A
#
# COMPACT_ATOMS: atom_id res chain seq x y z
N MET A 1 -15.12 -29.54 -4.05
CA MET A 1 -14.62 -28.22 -3.59
C MET A 1 -14.27 -27.41 -4.82
N ALA A 2 -14.68 -26.14 -4.91
CA ALA A 2 -14.34 -25.30 -6.07
C ALA A 2 -12.85 -24.91 -5.96
N ILE A 3 -12.02 -25.49 -6.81
CA ILE A 3 -10.60 -25.12 -6.94
C ILE A 3 -10.60 -23.81 -7.71
N LYS A 4 -9.99 -22.78 -7.12
CA LYS A 4 -9.84 -21.47 -7.77
C LYS A 4 -8.37 -21.14 -7.90
N LEU A 5 -7.92 -20.79 -9.10
CA LEU A 5 -6.51 -20.46 -9.35
C LEU A 5 -6.06 -19.20 -8.60
N SER A 6 -6.98 -18.29 -8.30
CA SER A 6 -6.73 -17.12 -7.44
C SER A 6 -6.26 -17.52 -6.03
N ASN A 7 -6.61 -18.71 -5.55
CA ASN A 7 -6.16 -19.20 -4.24
C ASN A 7 -4.64 -19.45 -4.18
N LEU A 8 -3.95 -19.56 -5.33
CA LEU A 8 -2.49 -19.68 -5.35
C LEU A 8 -1.81 -18.47 -4.69
N GLN A 9 -2.38 -17.27 -4.80
CA GLN A 9 -1.87 -16.07 -4.13
C GLN A 9 -1.99 -16.16 -2.61
N ILE A 10 -3.08 -16.75 -2.13
CA ILE A 10 -3.34 -16.91 -0.70
C ILE A 10 -2.40 -17.97 -0.12
N LEU A 11 -2.19 -19.07 -0.85
CA LEU A 11 -1.37 -20.19 -0.40
C LEU A 11 0.14 -19.90 -0.45
N TRP A 12 0.60 -19.13 -1.43
CA TRP A 12 2.02 -19.00 -1.74
C TRP A 12 2.54 -17.55 -1.76
N GLY A 13 1.67 -16.56 -1.51
CA GLY A 13 1.98 -15.14 -1.63
C GLY A 13 2.11 -14.68 -3.09
N LEU A 14 2.12 -13.36 -3.33
CA LEU A 14 2.12 -12.80 -4.70
C LEU A 14 3.33 -13.26 -5.53
N ALA A 15 4.52 -13.28 -4.92
CA ALA A 15 5.75 -13.71 -5.59
C ALA A 15 5.80 -15.22 -5.84
N GLY A 16 5.36 -16.04 -4.86
CA GLY A 16 5.36 -17.50 -4.98
C GLY A 16 4.26 -18.04 -5.89
N ALA A 17 3.12 -17.35 -5.99
CA ALA A 17 1.99 -17.77 -6.83
C ALA A 17 2.33 -17.88 -8.31
N ARG A 18 3.21 -16.99 -8.81
CA ARG A 18 3.68 -17.04 -10.19
C ARG A 18 4.43 -18.34 -10.50
N GLU A 19 5.46 -18.63 -9.70
CA GLU A 19 6.28 -19.83 -9.86
C GLU A 19 5.42 -21.09 -9.73
N LYS A 20 4.51 -21.12 -8.74
CA LYS A 20 3.61 -22.25 -8.53
C LYS A 20 2.58 -22.42 -9.64
N PHE A 21 2.08 -21.34 -10.22
CA PHE A 21 1.22 -21.43 -11.39
C PHE A 21 1.97 -22.01 -12.59
N GLU A 22 3.17 -21.53 -12.87
CA GLU A 22 4.01 -22.02 -13.98
C GLU A 22 4.35 -23.52 -13.79
N ASP A 23 4.74 -23.94 -12.58
CA ASP A 23 4.98 -25.34 -12.23
C ASP A 23 3.73 -26.21 -12.41
N MET A 24 2.59 -25.76 -11.88
CA MET A 24 1.33 -26.51 -11.89
C MET A 24 0.80 -26.68 -13.32
N VAL A 25 0.77 -25.60 -14.11
CA VAL A 25 0.30 -25.67 -15.50
C VAL A 25 1.20 -26.57 -16.32
N SER A 26 2.53 -26.53 -16.13
CA SER A 26 3.45 -27.44 -16.82
C SER A 26 3.14 -28.91 -16.49
N GLN A 27 2.83 -29.23 -15.23
CA GLN A 27 2.44 -30.59 -14.83
C GLN A 27 1.11 -31.00 -15.43
N LEU A 28 0.11 -30.12 -15.44
CA LEU A 28 -1.19 -30.40 -16.06
C LEU A 28 -1.05 -30.64 -17.57
N ILE A 29 -0.26 -29.82 -18.26
CA ILE A 29 0.04 -30.03 -19.68
C ILE A 29 0.69 -31.40 -19.87
N HIS A 30 1.66 -31.79 -19.05
CA HIS A 30 2.30 -33.10 -19.14
C HIS A 30 1.34 -34.28 -18.91
N VAL A 31 0.37 -34.15 -18.00
CA VAL A 31 -0.63 -35.20 -17.80
C VAL A 31 -1.65 -35.26 -18.96
N GLU A 32 -2.01 -34.12 -19.54
CA GLU A 32 -2.90 -34.08 -20.72
C GLU A 32 -2.19 -34.50 -22.00
N ARG A 33 -0.88 -34.25 -22.09
CA ARG A 33 0.00 -34.46 -23.23
C ARG A 33 1.27 -35.17 -22.76
N PRO A 34 1.24 -36.51 -22.62
CA PRO A 34 2.36 -37.27 -22.04
C PRO A 34 3.71 -37.09 -22.76
N ASP A 35 3.68 -36.80 -24.06
CA ASP A 35 4.88 -36.54 -24.87
C ASP A 35 5.39 -35.10 -24.75
N SER A 36 4.73 -34.26 -23.94
CA SER A 36 5.19 -32.90 -23.70
C SER A 36 6.37 -32.85 -22.73
N GLN A 37 7.30 -31.97 -23.04
CA GLN A 37 8.51 -31.73 -22.28
C GLN A 37 8.50 -30.32 -21.68
N ARG A 38 8.86 -30.23 -20.40
CA ARG A 38 9.10 -28.95 -19.73
C ARG A 38 10.53 -28.50 -20.01
N ILE A 39 10.71 -27.25 -20.43
CA ILE A 39 12.03 -26.64 -20.47
C ILE A 39 12.34 -26.06 -19.09
N ARG A 40 13.50 -26.43 -18.54
CA ARG A 40 13.99 -25.85 -17.28
C ARG A 40 14.29 -24.37 -17.50
N ILE A 41 13.71 -23.51 -16.67
CA ILE A 41 13.98 -22.07 -16.65
C ILE A 41 15.49 -21.81 -16.57
N PHE A 42 16.06 -21.35 -17.68
CA PHE A 42 17.41 -20.84 -17.82
C PHE A 42 17.34 -19.47 -18.51
N LYS A 43 18.18 -18.54 -18.05
CA LYS A 43 18.15 -17.16 -18.56
C LYS A 43 18.61 -17.16 -20.03
N GLY A 44 17.68 -17.06 -20.98
CA GLY A 44 17.96 -17.11 -22.43
C GLY A 44 17.15 -18.13 -23.25
N ASP A 45 16.12 -18.76 -22.69
CA ASP A 45 15.38 -19.88 -23.32
C ASP A 45 14.46 -19.51 -24.49
N GLY A 46 14.52 -18.29 -25.01
CA GLY A 46 13.69 -17.89 -26.15
C GLY A 46 12.17 -17.90 -25.87
N GLY A 47 11.78 -17.88 -24.59
CA GLY A 47 10.37 -17.77 -24.18
C GLY A 47 9.57 -19.07 -24.21
N LEU A 48 10.19 -20.24 -24.37
CA LEU A 48 9.50 -21.54 -24.42
C LEU A 48 9.29 -22.13 -23.01
N ASP A 49 8.05 -22.20 -22.52
CA ASP A 49 7.76 -22.72 -21.15
C ASP A 49 7.48 -24.23 -21.16
N SER A 50 6.69 -24.72 -22.11
CA SER A 50 6.44 -26.15 -22.35
C SER A 50 6.15 -26.40 -23.82
N PHE A 51 6.49 -27.59 -24.32
CA PHE A 51 6.20 -27.98 -25.70
C PHE A 51 5.92 -29.47 -25.85
N GLU A 52 5.25 -29.86 -26.92
CA GLU A 52 5.01 -31.25 -27.33
C GLU A 52 5.57 -31.46 -28.74
N GLY A 53 6.24 -32.61 -28.96
CA GLY A 53 6.91 -32.96 -30.21
C GLY A 53 8.44 -32.91 -30.15
N GLU A 54 9.09 -33.15 -31.28
CA GLU A 54 10.56 -33.14 -31.39
C GLU A 54 11.06 -31.91 -32.14
N PHE A 55 12.17 -31.30 -31.70
CA PHE A 55 12.73 -30.12 -32.39
C PHE A 55 13.16 -30.39 -33.84
N SER A 56 13.44 -31.64 -34.19
CA SER A 56 13.76 -32.08 -35.55
C SER A 56 12.53 -32.35 -36.41
N ASP A 57 11.31 -32.26 -35.86
CA ASP A 57 10.09 -32.50 -36.60
C ASP A 57 9.92 -31.43 -37.71
N PRO A 58 9.81 -31.84 -39.00
CA PRO A 58 9.59 -30.92 -40.11
C PRO A 58 8.25 -30.16 -40.03
N ASP A 59 7.26 -30.68 -39.32
CA ASP A 59 5.97 -30.03 -39.09
C ASP A 59 6.01 -29.04 -37.91
N GLY A 60 7.02 -29.18 -37.04
CA GLY A 60 7.25 -28.32 -35.88
C GLY A 60 6.54 -28.79 -34.61
N ILE A 61 6.82 -28.10 -33.51
CA ILE A 61 6.32 -28.45 -32.17
C ILE A 61 5.07 -27.67 -31.78
N ASP A 62 4.28 -28.23 -30.88
CA ASP A 62 3.18 -27.54 -30.21
C ASP A 62 3.71 -26.78 -28.98
N VAL A 63 3.59 -25.45 -28.97
CA VAL A 63 4.13 -24.59 -27.92
C VAL A 63 3.05 -24.15 -26.94
N PHE A 64 3.34 -24.27 -25.66
CA PHE A 64 2.52 -23.74 -24.56
C PHE A 64 3.30 -22.64 -23.86
N GLN A 65 2.77 -21.41 -23.92
CA GLN A 65 3.32 -20.26 -23.22
C GLN A 65 2.51 -19.99 -21.97
N ILE A 66 3.16 -20.02 -20.81
CA ILE A 66 2.55 -19.78 -19.52
C ILE A 66 2.84 -18.34 -19.08
N LYS A 67 1.80 -17.56 -18.81
CA LYS A 67 1.93 -16.20 -18.30
C LYS A 67 1.05 -16.01 -17.08
N TYR A 68 1.67 -15.67 -15.95
CA TYR A 68 0.93 -15.39 -14.74
C TYR A 68 0.45 -13.93 -14.70
N PHE A 69 -0.73 -13.68 -15.24
CA PHE A 69 -1.44 -12.40 -15.18
C PHE A 69 -2.75 -12.57 -14.39
N PRO A 70 -2.74 -12.37 -13.06
CA PRO A 70 -3.90 -12.64 -12.20
C PRO A 70 -5.01 -11.57 -12.30
N GLY A 71 -4.81 -10.52 -13.10
CA GLY A 71 -5.75 -9.42 -13.30
C GLY A 71 -5.96 -9.12 -14.78
N LYS A 72 -6.43 -7.89 -15.09
CA LYS A 72 -6.75 -7.46 -16.46
C LYS A 72 -5.52 -7.50 -17.38
N ILE A 73 -5.74 -7.84 -18.64
CA ILE A 73 -4.74 -7.84 -19.73
C ILE A 73 -4.65 -6.43 -20.33
N GLU A 74 -3.77 -5.61 -19.77
CA GLU A 74 -3.50 -4.25 -20.24
C GLU A 74 -2.36 -4.22 -21.27
N ASP A 75 -2.02 -3.03 -21.79
CA ASP A 75 -1.07 -2.88 -22.89
C ASP A 75 0.32 -3.44 -22.59
N ALA A 76 0.74 -3.41 -21.32
CA ALA A 76 1.99 -4.04 -20.88
C ALA A 76 1.93 -5.57 -21.06
N GLN A 77 0.85 -6.23 -20.60
CA GLN A 77 0.66 -7.68 -20.75
C GLN A 77 0.49 -8.07 -22.22
N LYS A 78 -0.26 -7.28 -23.01
CA LYS A 78 -0.40 -7.45 -24.46
C LYS A 78 0.96 -7.38 -25.16
N GLY A 79 1.82 -6.44 -24.75
CA GLY A 79 3.20 -6.32 -25.23
C GLY A 79 4.03 -7.58 -24.91
N GLN A 80 3.93 -8.10 -23.70
CA GLN A 80 4.62 -9.34 -23.30
C GLN A 80 4.14 -10.57 -24.08
N ILE A 81 2.82 -10.68 -24.34
CA ILE A 81 2.24 -11.77 -25.13
C ILE A 81 2.81 -11.74 -26.56
N ARG A 82 2.79 -10.57 -27.21
CA ARG A 82 3.35 -10.39 -28.55
C ARG A 82 4.83 -10.69 -28.61
N GLY A 83 5.60 -10.22 -27.62
CA GLY A 83 7.04 -10.47 -27.54
C GLY A 83 7.35 -11.94 -27.37
N SER A 84 6.62 -12.65 -26.50
CA SER A 84 6.75 -14.10 -26.31
C SER A 84 6.48 -14.86 -27.62
N PHE A 85 5.36 -14.59 -28.30
CA PHE A 85 5.06 -15.22 -29.58
C PHE A 85 6.13 -14.94 -30.65
N THR A 86 6.56 -13.68 -30.77
CA THR A 86 7.63 -13.26 -31.70
C THR A 86 8.91 -14.04 -31.44
N THR A 87 9.32 -14.18 -30.18
CA THR A 87 10.54 -14.90 -29.80
C THR A 87 10.51 -16.37 -30.24
N VAL A 88 9.36 -17.03 -30.04
CA VAL A 88 9.19 -18.45 -30.40
C VAL A 88 9.07 -18.62 -31.92
N ARG A 89 8.30 -17.75 -32.60
CA ARG A 89 8.13 -17.75 -34.06
C ARG A 89 9.46 -17.58 -34.78
N ASP A 90 10.30 -16.66 -34.31
CA ASP A 90 11.56 -16.30 -34.97
C ASP A 90 12.74 -17.14 -34.46
N SER A 91 12.47 -18.20 -33.69
CA SER A 91 13.48 -19.12 -33.17
C SER A 91 14.17 -19.86 -34.31
N THR A 92 15.50 -19.89 -34.30
CA THR A 92 16.31 -20.70 -35.22
C THR A 92 16.55 -22.12 -34.74
N LYS A 93 16.08 -22.47 -33.53
CA LYS A 93 16.36 -23.76 -32.88
C LYS A 93 15.33 -24.83 -33.19
N PHE A 94 14.10 -24.45 -33.52
CA PHE A 94 12.98 -25.35 -33.76
C PHE A 94 11.92 -24.64 -34.60
N LYS A 95 11.07 -25.42 -35.29
CA LYS A 95 9.89 -24.91 -35.98
C LYS A 95 8.68 -25.00 -35.07
N VAL A 96 7.78 -24.02 -35.16
CA VAL A 96 6.53 -23.98 -34.38
C VAL A 96 5.37 -24.39 -35.27
N LYS A 97 4.61 -25.38 -34.83
CA LYS A 97 3.38 -25.84 -35.48
C LYS A 97 2.17 -25.10 -34.93
N SER A 98 2.04 -25.07 -33.61
CA SER A 98 0.95 -24.37 -32.91
C SER A 98 1.47 -23.63 -31.69
N TRP A 99 0.69 -22.64 -31.25
CA TRP A 99 1.00 -21.85 -30.06
C TRP A 99 -0.26 -21.62 -29.22
N THR A 100 -0.18 -21.94 -27.93
CA THR A 100 -1.28 -21.84 -26.96
C THR A 100 -0.84 -20.97 -25.78
N LEU A 101 -1.61 -19.92 -25.48
CA LEU A 101 -1.41 -19.08 -24.30
C LEU A 101 -2.12 -19.68 -23.08
N CYS A 102 -1.44 -19.76 -21.94
CA CYS A 102 -1.97 -20.27 -20.68
C CYS A 102 -1.99 -19.14 -19.63
N LEU A 103 -3.18 -18.84 -19.10
CA LEU A 103 -3.44 -17.74 -18.16
C LEU A 103 -4.17 -18.23 -16.90
N PRO A 104 -3.95 -17.57 -15.74
CA PRO A 104 -4.66 -17.88 -14.50
C PRO A 104 -6.07 -17.27 -14.46
N VAL A 105 -6.51 -16.59 -15.53
CA VAL A 105 -7.80 -15.92 -15.67
C VAL A 105 -8.41 -16.24 -17.04
N ASP A 106 -9.73 -16.23 -17.13
CA ASP A 106 -10.44 -16.24 -18.42
C ASP A 106 -10.48 -14.82 -18.98
N LEU A 107 -10.33 -14.67 -20.30
CA LEU A 107 -10.40 -13.37 -20.95
C LEU A 107 -11.83 -12.81 -20.90
N SER A 108 -11.95 -11.52 -20.62
CA SER A 108 -13.19 -10.77 -20.82
C SER A 108 -13.50 -10.58 -22.30
N LEU A 109 -14.72 -10.13 -22.63
CA LEU A 109 -15.14 -9.91 -24.01
C LEU A 109 -14.16 -9.00 -24.79
N GLU A 110 -13.78 -7.86 -24.22
CA GLU A 110 -12.83 -6.91 -24.84
C GLU A 110 -11.45 -7.55 -25.08
N GLU A 111 -10.99 -8.38 -24.14
CA GLU A 111 -9.69 -9.04 -24.23
C GLU A 111 -9.72 -10.18 -25.25
N THR A 112 -10.83 -10.90 -25.35
CA THR A 112 -11.07 -11.91 -26.39
C THR A 112 -11.08 -11.27 -27.77
N GLU A 113 -11.83 -10.18 -27.98
CA GLU A 113 -11.84 -9.44 -29.26
C GLU A 113 -10.43 -8.97 -29.65
N TRP A 114 -9.67 -8.45 -28.69
CA TRP A 114 -8.28 -8.08 -28.90
C TRP A 114 -7.42 -9.29 -29.30
N PHE A 115 -7.53 -10.40 -28.57
CA PHE A 115 -6.72 -11.59 -28.81
C PHE A 115 -7.02 -12.19 -30.19
N GLU A 116 -8.29 -12.28 -30.57
CA GLU A 116 -8.73 -12.76 -31.88
C GLU A 116 -8.27 -11.84 -33.01
N GLY A 117 -8.40 -10.52 -32.84
CA GLY A 117 -7.91 -9.54 -33.80
C GLY A 117 -6.38 -9.58 -33.95
N TRP A 118 -5.64 -9.81 -32.85
CA TRP A 118 -4.20 -10.01 -32.90
C TRP A 118 -3.82 -11.34 -33.59
N LYS A 119 -4.47 -12.45 -33.21
CA LYS A 119 -4.31 -13.77 -33.81
C LYS A 119 -4.52 -13.74 -35.32
N ALA A 120 -5.58 -13.09 -35.80
CA ALA A 120 -5.86 -12.95 -37.23
C ALA A 120 -4.70 -12.26 -37.98
N LYS A 121 -4.07 -11.24 -37.38
CA LYS A 121 -2.91 -10.56 -37.97
C LYS A 121 -1.67 -11.44 -38.05
N GLN A 122 -1.56 -12.48 -37.23
CA GLN A 122 -0.43 -13.41 -37.25
C GLN A 122 -0.64 -14.59 -38.19
N ALA A 123 -1.77 -14.71 -38.90
CA ALA A 123 -2.04 -15.82 -39.80
C ALA A 123 -0.96 -16.01 -40.88
N VAL A 124 -0.29 -14.92 -41.30
CA VAL A 124 0.83 -14.94 -42.24
C VAL A 124 2.05 -15.74 -41.77
N SER A 125 2.16 -15.99 -40.46
CA SER A 125 3.26 -16.79 -39.89
C SER A 125 3.16 -18.29 -40.20
N GLY A 126 1.98 -18.78 -40.62
CA GLY A 126 1.72 -20.20 -40.79
C GLY A 126 1.61 -21.00 -39.49
N ILE A 127 1.74 -20.35 -38.33
CA ILE A 127 1.60 -20.99 -37.00
C ILE A 127 0.12 -21.01 -36.58
N GLU A 128 -0.37 -22.16 -36.12
CA GLU A 128 -1.71 -22.28 -35.55
C GLU A 128 -1.75 -21.64 -34.15
N ILE A 129 -2.26 -20.42 -34.01
CA ILE A 129 -2.52 -19.80 -32.70
C ILE A 129 -3.86 -20.33 -32.17
N ARG A 130 -3.84 -21.11 -31.09
CA ARG A 130 -5.04 -21.69 -30.47
C ARG A 130 -5.74 -20.69 -29.54
N GLN A 131 -6.97 -21.00 -29.14
CA GLN A 131 -7.65 -20.23 -28.10
C GLN A 131 -6.89 -20.36 -26.77
N PRO A 132 -6.79 -19.30 -25.95
CA PRO A 132 -6.09 -19.37 -24.68
C PRO A 132 -6.72 -20.38 -23.74
N TRP A 133 -5.88 -21.06 -22.98
CA TRP A 133 -6.31 -21.83 -21.82
C TRP A 133 -6.38 -20.88 -20.62
N GLY A 134 -7.60 -20.56 -20.22
CA GLY A 134 -7.90 -19.69 -19.07
C GLY A 134 -8.17 -20.47 -17.78
N ALA A 135 -8.67 -19.75 -16.78
CA ALA A 135 -8.94 -20.32 -15.46
C ALA A 135 -9.89 -21.51 -15.52
N LEU A 136 -11.01 -21.39 -16.25
CA LEU A 136 -12.01 -22.45 -16.35
C LEU A 136 -11.41 -23.77 -16.87
N HIS A 137 -10.49 -23.68 -17.83
CA HIS A 137 -9.84 -24.86 -18.41
C HIS A 137 -9.02 -25.60 -17.35
N PHE A 138 -8.09 -24.91 -16.68
CA PHE A 138 -7.23 -25.52 -15.66
C PHE A 138 -7.99 -25.96 -14.42
N GLU A 139 -8.98 -25.18 -13.97
CA GLU A 139 -9.85 -25.58 -12.86
C GLU A 139 -10.59 -26.88 -13.18
N THR A 140 -11.04 -27.05 -14.43
CA THR A 140 -11.66 -28.29 -14.89
C THR A 140 -10.64 -29.45 -14.93
N LEU A 141 -9.43 -29.21 -15.43
CA LEU A 141 -8.37 -30.23 -15.43
C LEU A 141 -8.04 -30.72 -14.02
N LEU A 142 -7.92 -29.80 -13.06
CA LEU A 142 -7.62 -30.11 -11.66
C LEU A 142 -8.72 -30.94 -10.96
N LEU A 143 -9.94 -30.92 -11.47
CA LEU A 143 -11.04 -31.74 -10.95
C LEU A 143 -11.00 -33.19 -11.45
N GLN A 144 -10.25 -33.48 -12.51
CA GLN A 144 -10.15 -34.83 -13.07
C GLN A 144 -9.31 -35.74 -12.19
N GLU A 145 -9.71 -37.01 -12.05
CA GLU A 145 -9.04 -37.96 -11.14
C GLU A 145 -7.57 -38.19 -11.52
N LYS A 146 -7.24 -38.20 -12.82
CA LYS A 146 -5.85 -38.33 -13.29
C LYS A 146 -4.93 -37.17 -12.84
N ASN A 147 -5.50 -36.01 -12.52
CA ASN A 147 -4.79 -34.82 -12.05
C ASN A 147 -4.84 -34.66 -10.53
N ARG A 148 -5.34 -35.66 -9.80
CA ARG A 148 -5.50 -35.61 -8.34
C ARG A 148 -4.18 -35.33 -7.61
N THR A 149 -3.09 -36.01 -7.99
CA THR A 149 -1.77 -35.81 -7.38
C THR A 149 -1.27 -34.38 -7.58
N THR A 150 -1.43 -33.82 -8.78
CA THR A 150 -1.09 -32.42 -9.08
C THR A 150 -1.95 -31.49 -8.22
N LYS A 151 -3.27 -31.68 -8.19
CA LYS A 151 -4.16 -30.90 -7.32
C LYS A 151 -3.71 -30.94 -5.86
N GLU A 152 -3.43 -32.11 -5.30
CA GLU A 152 -3.01 -32.26 -3.90
C GLU A 152 -1.65 -31.61 -3.63
N ALA A 153 -0.72 -31.65 -4.58
CA ALA A 153 0.58 -31.00 -4.44
C ALA A 153 0.48 -29.47 -4.30
N PHE A 154 -0.45 -28.84 -5.03
CA PHE A 154 -0.60 -27.37 -5.06
C PHE A 154 -1.72 -26.84 -4.16
N PHE A 155 -2.72 -27.65 -3.83
CA PHE A 155 -3.91 -27.31 -3.05
C PHE A 155 -4.17 -28.33 -1.94
N ARG A 156 -3.14 -28.69 -1.16
CA ARG A 156 -3.24 -29.67 -0.06
C ARG A 156 -4.49 -29.47 0.80
N GLU A 157 -5.15 -30.57 1.14
CA GLU A 157 -6.40 -30.52 1.92
C GLU A 157 -6.20 -29.85 3.29
N GLU A 158 -5.05 -30.06 3.95
CA GLU A 158 -4.63 -29.36 5.16
C GLU A 158 -4.52 -27.84 4.98
N SER A 159 -3.97 -27.39 3.84
CA SER A 159 -3.94 -25.97 3.46
C SER A 159 -5.34 -25.44 3.14
N THR A 160 -6.26 -26.29 2.67
CA THR A 160 -7.67 -25.91 2.47
C THR A 160 -8.48 -25.89 3.75
N VAL A 161 -8.10 -26.67 4.77
CA VAL A 161 -8.63 -26.55 6.14
C VAL A 161 -8.11 -25.27 6.78
N LEU A 162 -6.83 -24.95 6.60
CA LEU A 162 -6.26 -23.66 7.00
C LEU A 162 -6.89 -22.48 6.24
N LEU A 163 -7.23 -22.64 4.96
CA LEU A 163 -8.02 -21.67 4.20
C LEU A 163 -9.48 -21.65 4.65
N ARG A 164 -10.09 -22.76 5.10
CA ARG A 164 -11.45 -22.74 5.68
C ARG A 164 -11.46 -22.14 7.07
N GLU A 165 -10.38 -22.28 7.84
CA GLU A 165 -10.19 -21.57 9.10
C GLU A 165 -9.81 -20.13 8.85
N GLN A 166 -9.02 -19.77 7.83
CA GLN A 166 -8.67 -18.38 7.56
C GLN A 166 -9.77 -17.65 6.79
N VAL A 167 -10.49 -18.29 5.87
CA VAL A 167 -11.72 -17.78 5.24
C VAL A 167 -12.87 -17.88 6.21
N GLY A 168 -12.89 -18.88 7.11
CA GLY A 168 -13.83 -18.99 8.21
C GLY A 168 -13.60 -17.91 9.24
N ILE A 169 -12.35 -17.61 9.61
CA ILE A 169 -11.93 -16.48 10.46
C ILE A 169 -12.05 -15.18 9.68
N LEU A 170 -11.84 -15.10 8.36
CA LEU A 170 -12.09 -13.87 7.58
C LEU A 170 -13.58 -13.63 7.38
N ASN A 171 -14.39 -14.69 7.24
CA ASN A 171 -15.84 -14.61 7.19
C ASN A 171 -16.42 -14.40 8.58
N GLU A 172 -15.83 -14.95 9.63
CA GLU A 172 -16.14 -14.69 11.04
C GLU A 172 -15.60 -13.33 11.44
N LEU A 173 -14.52 -12.79 10.88
CA LEU A 173 -14.10 -11.39 11.09
C LEU A 173 -15.00 -10.44 10.28
N LYS A 174 -15.44 -10.84 9.08
CA LYS A 174 -16.49 -10.15 8.30
C LYS A 174 -17.89 -10.30 8.90
N GLN A 175 -18.16 -11.31 9.71
CA GLN A 175 -19.47 -11.58 10.35
C GLN A 175 -19.49 -11.20 11.84
N GLN A 176 -18.35 -11.16 12.53
CA GLN A 176 -18.16 -10.64 13.89
C GLN A 176 -17.99 -9.12 13.87
N GLY A 177 -17.52 -8.55 12.75
CA GLY A 177 -17.64 -7.12 12.49
C GLY A 177 -18.98 -6.83 11.83
N GLY A 178 -20.02 -6.55 12.62
CA GLY A 178 -21.17 -5.82 12.11
C GLY A 178 -20.75 -4.55 11.34
N ARG A 179 -19.57 -4.01 11.62
CA ARG A 179 -18.96 -2.81 11.05
C ARG A 179 -18.55 -2.99 9.58
N ASN A 180 -19.04 -2.10 8.73
CA ASN A 180 -18.74 -2.06 7.30
C ASN A 180 -18.57 -0.59 6.92
N LEU A 181 -17.34 -0.06 7.06
CA LEU A 181 -17.04 1.31 6.67
C LEU A 181 -16.63 1.36 5.20
N LYS A 182 -17.40 2.09 4.40
CA LYS A 182 -17.04 2.43 3.03
C LYS A 182 -16.31 3.77 3.03
N VAL A 183 -15.11 3.80 2.45
CA VAL A 183 -14.30 5.01 2.26
C VAL A 183 -14.31 5.36 0.78
N ARG A 184 -14.76 6.58 0.45
CA ARG A 184 -14.70 7.14 -0.90
C ARG A 184 -13.91 8.43 -0.88
N VAL A 185 -13.01 8.61 -1.84
CA VAL A 185 -12.22 9.83 -2.00
C VAL A 185 -12.54 10.50 -3.32
N ASN A 186 -12.64 11.83 -3.29
CA ASN A 186 -12.79 12.65 -4.49
C ASN A 186 -11.81 13.84 -4.42
N PRO A 187 -11.18 14.22 -5.54
CA PRO A 187 -10.29 15.36 -5.57
C PRO A 187 -11.09 16.66 -5.56
N VAL A 188 -10.63 17.63 -4.76
CA VAL A 188 -11.21 18.96 -4.68
C VAL A 188 -10.10 19.97 -4.89
N TRP A 189 -10.27 20.84 -5.89
CA TRP A 189 -9.33 21.93 -6.15
C TRP A 189 -9.80 23.20 -5.46
N ASN A 190 -8.98 23.73 -4.56
CA ASN A 190 -9.16 25.07 -4.01
C ASN A 190 -8.04 25.97 -4.52
N ARG A 191 -8.34 26.77 -5.54
CA ARG A 191 -7.35 27.53 -6.33
C ARG A 191 -6.30 26.55 -6.89
N GLN A 192 -5.04 26.69 -6.50
CA GLN A 192 -3.93 25.83 -6.93
C GLN A 192 -3.62 24.68 -5.96
N LYS A 193 -4.42 24.49 -4.90
CA LYS A 193 -4.18 23.44 -3.89
C LYS A 193 -5.14 22.27 -4.11
N LEU A 194 -4.56 21.09 -4.33
CA LEU A 194 -5.31 19.83 -4.33
C LEU A 194 -5.65 19.43 -2.90
N GLN A 195 -6.91 19.06 -2.70
CA GLN A 195 -7.46 18.52 -1.47
C GLN A 195 -8.13 17.19 -1.78
N ALA A 196 -8.18 16.30 -0.80
CA ALA A 196 -8.96 15.07 -0.88
C ALA A 196 -10.18 15.19 0.04
N GLN A 197 -11.37 15.09 -0.56
CA GLN A 197 -12.60 14.89 0.18
C GLN A 197 -12.77 13.39 0.44
N ILE A 198 -12.67 12.98 1.69
CA ILE A 198 -12.90 11.61 2.16
C ILE A 198 -14.32 11.52 2.69
N GLN A 199 -15.16 10.74 2.01
CA GLN A 199 -16.51 10.41 2.41
C GLN A 199 -16.50 9.04 3.07
N LEU A 200 -16.96 9.01 4.32
CA LEU A 200 -17.06 7.83 5.15
C LEU A 200 -18.53 7.45 5.24
N PHE A 201 -18.85 6.17 5.06
CA PHE A 201 -20.22 5.68 5.23
C PHE A 201 -20.23 4.35 5.98
N ASN A 202 -20.87 4.33 7.15
CA ASN A 202 -21.00 3.12 7.93
C ASN A 202 -22.20 2.29 7.43
N ASN A 203 -21.94 1.35 6.53
CA ASN A 203 -22.91 0.35 6.07
C ASN A 203 -23.11 -0.80 7.06
N GLY A 204 -22.45 -0.74 8.20
CA GLY A 204 -22.41 -1.82 9.17
C GLY A 204 -23.25 -1.56 10.41
N LYS A 205 -23.57 -2.64 11.11
CA LYS A 205 -24.11 -2.63 12.45
C LYS A 205 -23.08 -2.14 13.46
N GLY A 206 -23.52 -1.21 14.30
CA GLY A 206 -22.75 -0.68 15.41
C GLY A 206 -21.88 0.52 15.04
N ALA A 207 -21.60 1.35 16.04
CA ALA A 207 -20.83 2.56 15.86
C ALA A 207 -19.37 2.28 15.49
N ILE A 208 -18.82 3.10 14.60
CA ILE A 208 -17.39 3.13 14.24
C ILE A 208 -16.83 4.48 14.67
N TYR A 209 -15.74 4.46 15.43
CA TYR A 209 -15.07 5.67 15.90
C TYR A 209 -13.87 5.92 15.00
N ILE A 210 -13.87 6.97 14.20
CA ILE A 210 -12.76 7.32 13.29
C ILE A 210 -11.84 8.28 14.00
N THR A 211 -10.54 7.99 14.03
CA THR A 211 -9.57 8.71 14.87
C THR A 211 -8.58 9.55 14.09
N SER A 212 -8.23 9.15 12.86
CA SER A 212 -7.23 9.84 12.05
C SER A 212 -7.36 9.53 10.56
N CYS A 213 -6.88 10.43 9.71
CA CYS A 213 -6.72 10.20 8.28
C CYS A 213 -5.35 9.56 8.00
N TRP A 214 -5.25 8.88 6.87
CA TRP A 214 -4.02 8.23 6.42
C TRP A 214 -3.80 8.49 4.94
N ILE A 215 -2.56 8.81 4.56
CA ILE A 215 -2.16 9.03 3.17
C ILE A 215 -0.81 8.36 2.93
N GLN A 216 -0.61 7.74 1.78
CA GLN A 216 0.66 7.17 1.37
C GLN A 216 1.09 7.65 -0.02
N TRP A 217 2.40 7.84 -0.18
CA TRP A 217 3.07 8.09 -1.46
C TRP A 217 4.08 6.98 -1.74
N GLY A 218 4.31 6.71 -3.02
CA GLY A 218 5.26 5.69 -3.50
C GLY A 218 4.69 4.26 -3.49
N PRO A 219 5.41 3.29 -4.09
CA PRO A 219 4.98 1.89 -4.14
C PRO A 219 4.77 1.30 -2.74
N GLU A 220 3.81 0.36 -2.60
CA GLU A 220 3.51 -0.30 -1.33
C GLU A 220 4.79 -0.77 -0.61
N GLY A 221 4.98 -0.33 0.63
CA GLY A 221 6.12 -0.72 1.47
C GLY A 221 7.41 0.11 1.34
N LYS A 222 7.44 1.20 0.57
CA LYS A 222 8.56 2.17 0.59
C LYS A 222 8.09 3.59 0.93
N LYS A 223 8.79 4.22 1.89
CA LYS A 223 8.76 5.64 2.34
C LYS A 223 7.48 6.45 2.03
N GLY A 224 6.74 6.85 3.07
CA GLY A 224 5.95 8.09 3.02
C GLY A 224 4.54 8.06 3.59
N ALA A 225 4.09 6.98 4.23
CA ALA A 225 2.78 7.00 4.89
C ALA A 225 2.74 8.07 6.00
N ARG A 226 1.80 9.00 5.92
CA ARG A 226 1.52 10.01 6.95
C ARG A 226 0.15 9.78 7.53
N GLN A 227 0.10 9.65 8.84
CA GLN A 227 -1.14 9.81 9.60
C GLN A 227 -1.38 11.31 9.75
N ALA A 228 -2.55 11.78 9.30
CA ALA A 228 -2.96 13.17 9.38
C ALA A 228 -4.08 13.31 10.41
N PHE A 229 -3.86 14.19 11.39
CA PHE A 229 -4.85 14.51 12.42
C PHE A 229 -5.65 15.78 12.08
N ASP A 230 -5.12 16.64 11.20
CA ASP A 230 -5.77 17.87 10.78
C ASP A 230 -6.64 17.67 9.54
N THR A 231 -7.92 18.01 9.69
CA THR A 231 -8.89 18.13 8.60
C THR A 231 -9.21 19.60 8.34
N ILE A 232 -9.14 20.01 7.08
CA ILE A 232 -9.56 21.35 6.61
C ILE A 232 -11.07 21.55 6.88
N ARG A 233 -11.83 20.48 6.73
CA ARG A 233 -13.27 20.41 7.00
C ARG A 233 -13.60 19.00 7.52
N GLY A 234 -14.53 18.91 8.46
CA GLY A 234 -14.75 17.71 9.25
C GLY A 234 -14.05 17.84 10.60
N THR A 235 -14.43 16.99 11.56
CA THR A 235 -13.76 16.91 12.87
C THR A 235 -13.36 15.47 13.10
N LEU A 236 -12.16 15.29 13.64
CA LEU A 236 -11.70 14.01 14.15
C LEU A 236 -11.38 14.15 15.65
N PRO A 237 -11.65 13.13 16.47
CA PRO A 237 -12.31 11.88 16.09
C PRO A 237 -13.81 12.06 15.79
N VAL A 238 -14.38 11.22 14.91
CA VAL A 238 -15.82 11.21 14.59
C VAL A 238 -16.42 9.84 14.85
N ARG A 239 -17.56 9.80 15.54
CA ARG A 239 -18.36 8.60 15.74
C ARG A 239 -19.42 8.50 14.65
N LEU A 240 -19.43 7.38 13.92
CA LEU A 240 -20.41 7.06 12.89
C LEU A 240 -21.34 5.95 13.40
N GLU A 241 -22.62 6.25 13.60
CA GLU A 241 -23.62 5.21 13.87
C GLU A 241 -23.95 4.40 12.60
N GLU A 242 -24.82 3.40 12.73
CA GLU A 242 -25.27 2.59 11.59
C GLU A 242 -25.99 3.47 10.55
N HIS A 243 -25.56 3.39 9.30
CA HIS A 243 -25.99 4.23 8.17
C HIS A 243 -25.62 5.72 8.26
N ASP A 244 -24.74 6.12 9.18
CA ASP A 244 -24.20 7.48 9.20
C ASP A 244 -23.12 7.70 8.15
N ALA A 245 -22.98 8.97 7.78
CA ALA A 245 -21.92 9.47 6.90
C ALA A 245 -21.13 10.59 7.57
N ALA A 246 -19.83 10.68 7.26
CA ALA A 246 -19.04 11.88 7.53
C ALA A 246 -18.21 12.24 6.30
N ASP A 247 -17.99 13.54 6.12
CA ASP A 247 -17.08 14.08 5.12
C ASP A 247 -15.89 14.73 5.84
N LEU A 248 -14.70 14.32 5.45
CA LEU A 248 -13.43 14.92 5.85
C LEU A 248 -12.78 15.54 4.62
N LEU A 249 -12.09 16.66 4.79
CA LEU A 249 -11.34 17.32 3.73
C LEU A 249 -9.91 17.49 4.20
N ILE A 250 -8.95 16.94 3.46
CA ILE A 250 -7.53 16.99 3.82
C ILE A 250 -6.68 17.53 2.68
N HIS A 251 -5.51 18.08 3.00
CA HIS A 251 -4.58 18.60 2.01
C HIS A 251 -3.75 17.49 1.37
N ILE A 252 -3.62 17.52 0.04
CA ILE A 252 -2.66 16.70 -0.70
C ILE A 252 -1.45 17.57 -1.03
N ASN A 253 -0.38 17.41 -0.24
CA ASN A 253 0.78 18.31 -0.24
C ASN A 253 1.94 17.86 -1.13
N ARG A 254 1.77 16.74 -1.85
CA ARG A 254 2.79 16.10 -2.68
C ARG A 254 2.18 15.68 -4.01
N ASP A 255 3.04 15.25 -4.92
CA ASP A 255 2.67 14.88 -6.28
C ASP A 255 1.57 13.81 -6.29
N VAL A 256 0.50 14.04 -7.07
CA VAL A 256 -0.67 13.13 -7.09
C VAL A 256 -0.35 11.86 -7.86
N GLU A 257 0.62 11.94 -8.77
CA GLU A 257 1.19 10.84 -9.53
C GLU A 257 1.78 9.79 -8.59
N GLU A 258 2.45 10.22 -7.52
CA GLU A 258 3.08 9.35 -6.52
C GLU A 258 2.11 8.84 -5.44
N LEU A 259 0.91 9.40 -5.32
CA LEU A 259 -0.06 9.03 -4.29
C LEU A 259 -0.46 7.54 -4.42
N SER A 260 -0.25 6.69 -3.42
CA SER A 260 -0.58 5.26 -3.52
C SER A 260 -1.77 4.84 -2.68
N GLY A 261 -2.18 5.65 -1.71
CA GLY A 261 -3.39 5.33 -0.93
C GLY A 261 -3.88 6.49 -0.08
N ILE A 262 -5.19 6.50 0.17
CA ILE A 262 -5.87 7.37 1.13
C ILE A 262 -6.83 6.51 1.94
N GLY A 263 -6.91 6.76 3.26
CA GLY A 263 -7.78 6.04 4.16
C GLY A 263 -7.97 6.73 5.50
N VAL A 264 -8.55 6.01 6.45
CA VAL A 264 -8.74 6.44 7.84
C VAL A 264 -8.47 5.29 8.81
N PHE A 265 -8.04 5.61 10.03
CA PHE A 265 -8.01 4.66 11.14
C PHE A 265 -9.25 4.80 12.01
N ASP A 266 -9.74 3.68 12.53
CA ASP A 266 -10.73 3.69 13.59
C ASP A 266 -10.12 3.63 15.00
N GLY A 267 -10.97 3.59 16.02
CA GLY A 267 -10.60 3.54 17.44
C GLY A 267 -9.88 2.25 17.83
N ASP A 268 -10.04 1.19 17.03
CA ASP A 268 -9.37 -0.09 17.21
C ASP A 268 -8.08 -0.19 16.38
N GLN A 269 -7.61 0.93 15.81
CA GLN A 269 -6.42 1.02 14.95
C GLN A 269 -6.55 0.21 13.65
N GLN A 270 -7.77 -0.10 13.21
CA GLN A 270 -8.00 -0.72 11.91
C GLN A 270 -7.96 0.34 10.82
N LEU A 271 -7.16 0.09 9.77
CA LEU A 271 -7.05 0.94 8.60
C LEU A 271 -8.16 0.62 7.59
N TRP A 272 -8.91 1.64 7.19
CA TRP A 272 -9.95 1.58 6.17
C TRP A 272 -9.51 2.39 4.96
N LEU A 273 -9.23 1.72 3.85
CA LEU A 273 -8.69 2.31 2.63
C LEU A 273 -9.79 2.62 1.61
N ALA A 274 -9.58 3.69 0.84
CA ALA A 274 -10.25 3.84 -0.44
C ALA A 274 -9.84 2.68 -1.37
N THR A 275 -10.81 2.15 -2.13
CA THR A 275 -10.55 1.07 -3.08
C THR A 275 -9.63 1.51 -4.21
N ASP A 276 -8.89 0.58 -4.82
CA ASP A 276 -8.02 0.86 -5.97
C ASP A 276 -8.75 1.57 -7.11
N GLU A 277 -9.96 1.13 -7.45
CA GLU A 277 -10.80 1.77 -8.47
C GLU A 277 -11.07 3.25 -8.14
N ASN A 278 -11.40 3.53 -6.88
CA ASN A 278 -11.63 4.90 -6.42
C ASN A 278 -10.36 5.74 -6.39
N MET A 279 -9.20 5.14 -6.08
CA MET A 279 -7.90 5.82 -6.18
C MET A 279 -7.52 6.13 -7.63
N VAL A 280 -7.78 5.24 -8.59
CA VAL A 280 -7.56 5.48 -10.02
C VAL A 280 -8.42 6.65 -10.50
N VAL A 281 -9.72 6.64 -10.17
CA VAL A 281 -10.63 7.75 -10.49
C VAL A 281 -10.17 9.05 -9.84
N PHE A 282 -9.80 9.01 -8.57
CA PHE A 282 -9.29 10.18 -7.85
C PHE A 282 -8.09 10.81 -8.56
N LYS A 283 -7.09 9.99 -8.93
CA LYS A 283 -5.90 10.48 -9.64
C LYS A 283 -6.24 11.05 -11.00
N HIS A 284 -7.04 10.31 -11.78
CA HIS A 284 -7.47 10.75 -13.09
C HIS A 284 -8.14 12.11 -13.02
N ASP A 285 -9.11 12.28 -12.12
CA ASP A 285 -9.85 13.52 -11.97
C ASP A 285 -8.98 14.65 -11.42
N ALA A 286 -8.07 14.36 -10.49
CA ALA A 286 -7.12 15.33 -9.97
C ALA A 286 -6.22 15.87 -11.10
N ILE A 287 -5.67 14.99 -11.93
CA ILE A 287 -4.77 15.35 -13.04
C ILE A 287 -5.56 16.07 -14.14
N ALA A 288 -6.74 15.58 -14.52
CA ALA A 288 -7.56 16.17 -15.58
C ALA A 288 -8.02 17.60 -15.26
N HIS A 289 -8.28 17.91 -13.98
CA HIS A 289 -8.72 19.23 -13.52
C HIS A 289 -7.57 20.11 -13.00
N ARG A 290 -6.32 19.71 -13.26
CA ARG A 290 -5.13 20.50 -12.94
C ARG A 290 -5.15 21.81 -13.75
N LEU A 291 -5.11 22.96 -13.09
CA LEU A 291 -5.14 24.27 -13.74
C LEU A 291 -3.82 24.56 -14.50
N PRO A 292 -3.86 25.21 -15.69
CA PRO A 292 -2.65 25.58 -16.43
C PRO A 292 -1.74 26.50 -15.62
N GLY A 293 -0.43 26.22 -15.58
CA GLY A 293 0.56 26.95 -14.77
C GLY A 293 0.88 26.31 -13.41
N THR A 294 0.52 25.05 -13.20
CA THR A 294 0.83 24.25 -12.00
C THR A 294 2.09 23.38 -12.15
N ASP A 295 2.70 23.35 -13.34
CA ASP A 295 3.93 22.59 -13.67
C ASP A 295 5.22 23.39 -13.50
N GLU A 296 5.15 24.68 -13.14
CA GLU A 296 6.29 25.22 -12.43
C GLU A 296 6.23 24.58 -11.04
N PRO A 297 7.19 23.72 -10.63
CA PRO A 297 7.43 23.59 -9.20
C PRO A 297 7.53 25.05 -8.77
N ALA A 298 6.61 25.52 -7.92
CA ALA A 298 6.81 26.79 -7.25
C ALA A 298 8.26 26.73 -6.81
N GLU A 299 9.14 27.60 -7.36
CA GLU A 299 10.57 27.62 -7.05
C GLU A 299 10.63 27.25 -5.59
N GLU A 300 11.28 26.13 -5.23
CA GLU A 300 11.42 25.76 -3.82
C GLU A 300 11.81 27.06 -3.15
N PRO A 301 10.91 27.69 -2.34
CA PRO A 301 11.18 29.05 -1.90
C PRO A 301 12.52 28.91 -1.20
N SER A 302 13.58 29.61 -1.61
CA SER A 302 14.88 29.32 -1.02
C SER A 302 14.76 29.55 0.50
N ALA A 303 15.49 28.76 1.30
CA ALA A 303 15.56 28.93 2.76
C ALA A 303 16.01 30.33 3.19
N GLU A 304 16.45 31.15 2.25
CA GLU A 304 17.17 32.37 2.51
C GLU A 304 16.24 33.36 3.23
N GLY A 305 16.42 33.40 4.54
CA GLY A 305 15.77 34.38 5.43
C GLY A 305 14.70 33.82 6.37
N LEU A 306 14.34 32.52 6.30
CA LEU A 306 13.48 31.92 7.34
C LEU A 306 14.33 31.49 8.53
N LYS A 307 14.11 32.11 9.69
CA LYS A 307 14.81 31.82 10.93
C LYS A 307 13.79 31.59 12.04
N LEU A 308 13.78 30.38 12.60
CA LEU A 308 12.91 29.99 13.70
C LEU A 308 13.78 29.53 14.88
N ASP A 309 13.46 30.01 16.07
CA ASP A 309 14.06 29.54 17.33
C ASP A 309 13.09 28.56 17.98
N VAL A 310 13.56 27.34 18.26
CA VAL A 310 12.75 26.24 18.80
C VAL A 310 13.33 25.83 20.14
N LYS A 311 12.49 25.83 21.18
CA LYS A 311 12.91 25.46 22.54
C LYS A 311 11.96 24.44 23.13
N ALA A 312 12.51 23.41 23.76
CA ALA A 312 11.74 22.46 24.57
C ALA A 312 11.82 22.84 26.05
N ARG A 313 10.73 22.65 26.79
CA ARG A 313 10.64 22.93 28.23
C ARG A 313 9.83 21.86 28.94
N VAL A 314 10.13 21.68 30.21
CA VAL A 314 9.37 20.85 31.15
C VAL A 314 8.44 21.77 31.93
N THR A 315 7.14 21.46 31.96
CA THR A 315 6.16 22.18 32.79
C THR A 315 5.43 21.20 33.70
N ARG A 316 5.13 21.60 34.95
CA ARG A 316 4.39 20.76 35.91
C ARG A 316 3.14 21.50 36.39
N PRO A 317 2.00 21.37 35.68
CA PRO A 317 0.78 22.03 36.12
C PRO A 317 0.26 21.44 37.45
N PRO A 318 -0.43 22.24 38.28
CA PRO A 318 -1.03 21.74 39.52
C PRO A 318 -2.00 20.59 39.27
N GLY A 319 -1.89 19.50 40.04
CA GLY A 319 -2.78 18.34 39.95
C GLY A 319 -2.36 17.26 38.94
N LEU A 320 -1.22 17.41 38.27
CA LEU A 320 -0.58 16.37 37.49
C LEU A 320 0.46 15.61 38.31
N ASP A 321 0.52 14.30 38.09
CA ASP A 321 1.41 13.34 38.73
C ASP A 321 2.75 13.16 38.00
N HIS A 322 2.87 13.74 36.80
CA HIS A 322 4.06 13.76 35.96
C HIS A 322 4.26 15.14 35.31
N ASP A 323 5.43 15.35 34.73
CA ASP A 323 5.75 16.55 33.96
C ASP A 323 5.11 16.52 32.56
N LEU A 324 4.85 17.70 31.99
CA LEU A 324 4.43 17.88 30.60
C LEU A 324 5.56 18.45 29.75
N LEU A 325 5.50 18.09 28.47
CA LEU A 325 6.42 18.55 27.45
C LEU A 325 5.82 19.75 26.71
N GLU A 326 6.56 20.85 26.70
CA GLU A 326 6.20 22.09 26.02
C GLU A 326 7.26 22.43 24.95
N PHE A 327 6.81 22.81 23.76
CA PHE A 327 7.64 23.37 22.71
C PHE A 327 7.23 24.81 22.43
N VAL A 328 8.22 25.69 22.42
CA VAL A 328 8.06 27.11 22.06
C VAL A 328 8.76 27.33 20.74
N ILE A 329 8.00 27.75 19.72
CA ILE A 329 8.53 28.10 18.41
C ILE A 329 8.38 29.60 18.24
N LYS A 330 9.50 30.30 18.10
CA LYS A 330 9.57 31.75 17.94
C LYS A 330 10.01 32.10 16.52
N ASN A 331 9.30 33.03 15.91
CA ASN A 331 9.68 33.55 14.60
C ASN A 331 10.78 34.61 14.75
N GLU A 332 11.97 34.34 14.20
CA GLU A 332 13.07 35.31 14.09
C GLU A 332 13.21 35.87 12.66
N SER A 333 12.32 35.45 11.75
CA SER A 333 12.29 35.93 10.37
C SER A 333 11.63 37.30 10.30
N ALA A 334 12.12 38.16 9.41
CA ALA A 334 11.51 39.47 9.16
C ALA A 334 10.08 39.38 8.59
N ARG A 335 9.75 38.26 7.94
CA ARG A 335 8.41 37.96 7.42
C ARG A 335 7.58 37.17 8.43
N PRO A 336 6.24 37.34 8.44
CA PRO A 336 5.37 36.52 9.27
C PRO A 336 5.35 35.04 8.83
N VAL A 337 5.25 34.12 9.79
CA VAL A 337 5.29 32.66 9.54
C VAL A 337 4.13 31.97 10.25
N SER A 338 3.33 31.18 9.54
CA SER A 338 2.37 30.29 10.19
C SER A 338 2.99 28.92 10.45
N VAL A 339 2.83 28.42 11.67
CA VAL A 339 3.19 27.04 12.06
C VAL A 339 1.88 26.30 12.29
N HIS A 340 1.65 25.21 11.56
CA HIS A 340 0.34 24.53 11.55
C HIS A 340 0.33 23.27 12.40
N ASN A 341 1.32 22.41 12.22
CA ASN A 341 1.38 21.12 12.88
C ASN A 341 2.79 20.90 13.43
N VAL A 342 2.89 20.37 14.65
CA VAL A 342 4.13 20.01 15.32
C VAL A 342 3.98 18.59 15.85
N GLN A 343 4.95 17.74 15.52
CA GLN A 343 4.98 16.33 15.86
C GLN A 343 6.34 16.00 16.46
N LEU A 344 6.34 15.24 17.55
CA LEU A 344 7.53 14.62 18.10
C LEU A 344 7.61 13.18 17.58
N GLY A 345 8.70 12.82 16.91
CA GLY A 345 8.95 11.47 16.41
C GLY A 345 10.19 10.84 17.04
N TRP A 346 10.23 9.51 17.07
CA TRP A 346 11.41 8.75 17.46
C TRP A 346 11.56 7.47 16.62
N THR A 347 12.80 7.00 16.47
CA THR A 347 13.15 5.75 15.77
C THR A 347 13.71 4.73 16.78
N TYR A 348 13.38 3.44 16.59
CA TYR A 348 13.97 2.36 17.39
C TYR A 348 15.23 1.84 16.74
N THR A 349 16.31 1.72 17.52
CA THR A 349 17.63 1.29 17.06
C THR A 349 18.15 0.15 17.97
N PRO A 350 18.07 -1.12 17.52
CA PRO A 350 17.51 -1.60 16.25
C PRO A 350 15.97 -1.61 16.23
N PRO A 351 15.33 -1.66 15.04
CA PRO A 351 13.88 -1.82 14.93
C PRO A 351 13.36 -3.03 15.70
N ARG A 352 12.27 -2.85 16.45
CA ARG A 352 11.71 -3.90 17.30
C ARG A 352 10.98 -4.95 16.47
N GLN A 353 11.39 -6.20 16.59
CA GLN A 353 10.74 -7.32 15.90
C GLN A 353 9.37 -7.59 16.56
N LYS A 354 8.29 -7.57 15.78
CA LYS A 354 6.99 -8.05 16.28
C LYS A 354 6.97 -9.59 16.30
N PRO A 355 6.18 -10.20 17.20
CA PRO A 355 6.02 -11.65 17.24
C PRO A 355 5.69 -12.21 15.86
N LYS A 356 6.47 -13.18 15.42
CA LYS A 356 6.32 -13.79 14.10
C LYS A 356 5.12 -14.72 14.11
N PHE A 357 4.03 -14.30 13.48
CA PHE A 357 2.89 -15.18 13.25
C PHE A 357 3.13 -16.04 12.00
N PRO A 358 2.82 -17.35 12.04
CA PRO A 358 2.96 -18.22 10.88
C PRO A 358 2.23 -17.65 9.67
N GLY A 359 2.92 -17.56 8.53
CA GLY A 359 2.35 -17.05 7.27
C GLY A 359 2.25 -15.52 7.14
N LYS A 360 2.62 -14.74 8.17
CA LYS A 360 2.70 -13.28 8.07
C LYS A 360 4.15 -12.82 7.85
N PRO A 361 4.37 -11.77 7.02
CA PRO A 361 5.70 -11.17 6.89
C PRO A 361 6.17 -10.67 8.26
N SER A 362 7.48 -10.76 8.49
CA SER A 362 8.09 -10.20 9.70
C SER A 362 7.91 -8.68 9.65
N VAL A 363 7.09 -8.13 10.55
CA VAL A 363 6.92 -6.69 10.68
C VAL A 363 7.83 -6.24 11.83
N ALA A 364 8.70 -5.27 11.54
CA ALA A 364 9.44 -4.57 12.56
C ALA A 364 8.75 -3.24 12.84
N GLU A 365 8.62 -2.89 14.11
CA GLU A 365 8.28 -1.54 14.51
C GLU A 365 9.54 -0.68 14.34
N ALA A 366 9.44 0.37 13.52
CA ALA A 366 10.59 1.22 13.19
C ALA A 366 10.70 2.45 14.10
N GLY A 367 9.62 2.84 14.77
CA GLY A 367 9.58 4.04 15.62
C GLY A 367 8.17 4.37 16.06
N GLY A 368 8.01 5.55 16.65
CA GLY A 368 6.73 6.10 17.08
C GLY A 368 6.70 7.61 16.91
N SER A 369 5.53 8.19 17.11
CA SER A 369 5.38 9.65 17.07
C SER A 369 4.11 10.10 17.77
N VAL A 370 4.09 11.36 18.19
CA VAL A 370 2.95 11.98 18.86
C VAL A 370 2.78 13.42 18.42
N GLY A 371 1.53 13.83 18.18
CA GLY A 371 1.18 15.21 17.84
C GLY A 371 1.18 16.11 19.07
N LEU A 372 1.46 17.40 18.88
CA LEU A 372 1.45 18.40 19.94
C LEU A 372 0.31 19.40 19.70
N LEU A 373 -0.41 19.75 20.76
CA LEU A 373 -1.56 20.66 20.69
C LEU A 373 -1.10 22.12 20.76
N ARG A 374 -1.54 22.93 19.79
CA ARG A 374 -1.32 24.38 19.79
C ARG A 374 -2.09 25.06 20.93
N GLN A 375 -1.44 25.90 21.73
CA GLN A 375 -2.07 26.65 22.81
C GLN A 375 -2.55 28.06 22.39
N SER A 376 -2.00 28.62 21.30
CA SER A 376 -2.35 29.97 20.82
C SER A 376 -3.37 29.94 19.68
N THR A 377 -4.30 30.89 19.66
CA THR A 377 -5.29 31.08 18.58
C THR A 377 -4.71 31.79 17.35
N THR A 378 -3.55 32.45 17.49
CA THR A 378 -2.95 33.22 16.40
C THR A 378 -2.23 32.29 15.45
N ASN A 379 -2.75 32.15 14.21
CA ASN A 379 -2.17 31.23 13.22
C ASN A 379 -0.84 31.71 12.63
N GLN A 380 -0.63 33.02 12.54
CA GLN A 380 0.52 33.64 11.88
C GLN A 380 1.39 34.41 12.89
N LEU A 381 2.68 34.08 12.96
CA LEU A 381 3.64 34.68 13.89
C LEU A 381 4.38 35.83 13.22
N ALA A 382 4.22 37.05 13.71
CA ALA A 382 5.06 38.19 13.33
C ALA A 382 6.50 38.03 13.87
N LEU A 383 7.42 38.89 13.43
CA LEU A 383 8.80 38.89 13.93
C LEU A 383 8.83 39.05 15.45
N GLY A 384 9.46 38.10 16.13
CA GLY A 384 9.59 38.05 17.58
C GLY A 384 8.42 37.37 18.32
N GLU A 385 7.31 37.10 17.64
CA GLU A 385 6.19 36.34 18.21
C GLU A 385 6.53 34.86 18.31
N HIS A 386 5.82 34.18 19.21
CA HIS A 386 5.98 32.76 19.43
C HIS A 386 4.64 32.07 19.59
N VAL A 387 4.65 30.77 19.32
CA VAL A 387 3.56 29.84 19.59
C VAL A 387 4.05 28.76 20.53
N VAL A 388 3.16 28.31 21.40
CA VAL A 388 3.40 27.21 22.33
C VAL A 388 2.61 26.01 21.87
N PHE A 389 3.29 24.86 21.84
CA PHE A 389 2.73 23.55 21.57
C PHE A 389 2.95 22.67 22.80
N LEU A 390 1.90 21.99 23.25
CA LEU A 390 1.90 21.19 24.46
C LEU A 390 1.59 19.73 24.12
N LEU A 391 2.32 18.79 24.72
CA LEU A 391 1.90 17.40 24.71
C LEU A 391 0.76 17.21 25.71
N GLU A 392 -0.40 16.79 25.23
CA GLU A 392 -1.55 16.52 26.10
C GLU A 392 -1.24 15.39 27.08
N LYS A 393 -1.82 15.48 28.29
CA LYS A 393 -1.61 14.51 29.37
C LYS A 393 -1.83 13.07 28.92
N GLU A 394 -2.91 12.83 28.19
CA GLU A 394 -3.32 11.52 27.70
C GLU A 394 -2.31 10.95 26.71
N MET A 395 -1.61 11.83 26.00
CA MET A 395 -0.61 11.48 24.99
C MET A 395 0.80 11.31 25.59
N SER A 396 1.06 11.83 26.79
CA SER A 396 2.34 11.66 27.51
C SER A 396 2.72 10.20 27.73
N ILE A 397 1.75 9.29 27.78
CA ILE A 397 1.99 7.84 27.93
C ILE A 397 2.87 7.26 26.82
N PHE A 398 2.81 7.82 25.61
CA PHE A 398 3.61 7.35 24.49
C PHE A 398 5.11 7.68 24.66
N LEU A 399 5.45 8.64 25.51
CA LEU A 399 6.86 8.95 25.82
C LEU A 399 7.54 7.85 26.64
N VAL A 400 6.79 6.94 27.27
CA VAL A 400 7.38 5.75 27.93
C VAL A 400 8.26 4.97 26.95
N GLU A 401 7.91 4.99 25.66
CA GLU A 401 8.70 4.34 24.62
C GLU A 401 10.06 4.99 24.40
N VAL A 402 10.16 6.30 24.62
CA VAL A 402 11.41 7.07 24.52
C VAL A 402 12.32 6.87 25.74
N ALA A 403 11.75 6.53 26.90
CA ALA A 403 12.54 6.19 28.09
C ALA A 403 13.27 4.83 27.98
N ARG A 404 12.95 4.03 26.97
CA ARG A 404 13.62 2.75 26.72
C ARG A 404 14.99 2.96 26.08
N GLY A 405 15.93 2.06 26.36
CA GLY A 405 17.33 2.17 25.91
C GLY A 405 17.54 1.91 24.41
N ASP A 406 16.48 1.65 23.65
CA ASP A 406 16.50 1.37 22.22
C ASP A 406 16.01 2.55 21.36
N VAL A 407 15.88 3.73 21.96
CA VAL A 407 15.71 5.01 21.24
C VAL A 407 16.94 5.86 21.53
N LEU A 408 17.71 6.22 20.50
CA LEU A 408 18.89 7.09 20.65
C LEU A 408 18.49 8.57 20.66
N ASP A 409 19.34 9.45 21.22
CA ASP A 409 19.04 10.90 21.26
C ASP A 409 18.94 11.51 19.86
N GLU A 410 19.80 11.09 18.94
CA GLU A 410 19.78 11.49 17.54
C GLU A 410 18.52 11.03 16.78
N ASP A 411 17.83 10.02 17.30
CA ASP A 411 16.62 9.47 16.72
C ASP A 411 15.36 10.23 17.19
N ILE A 412 15.46 11.12 18.17
CA ILE A 412 14.34 11.94 18.67
C ILE A 412 14.30 13.25 17.88
N VAL A 413 13.22 13.46 17.12
CA VAL A 413 13.11 14.59 16.18
C VAL A 413 11.80 15.33 16.39
N LEU A 414 11.87 16.66 16.45
CA LEU A 414 10.71 17.52 16.33
C LEU A 414 10.51 17.90 14.85
N GLU A 415 9.34 17.58 14.31
CA GLU A 415 8.94 17.91 12.95
C GLU A 415 7.78 18.90 12.98
N PHE A 416 7.85 19.96 12.17
CA PHE A 416 6.71 20.88 12.01
C PHE A 416 6.58 21.44 10.60
N VAL A 417 5.38 21.91 10.29
CA VAL A 417 4.99 22.40 8.95
C VAL A 417 4.67 23.90 9.00
N THR A 418 5.26 24.64 8.07
CA THR A 418 4.96 26.06 7.83
C THR A 418 4.19 26.29 6.52
N ASP A 419 3.67 27.51 6.30
CA ASP A 419 2.99 27.91 5.05
C ASP A 419 3.80 27.66 3.78
N GLU A 420 5.13 27.71 3.88
CA GLU A 420 6.05 27.52 2.76
C GLU A 420 6.33 26.04 2.45
N LYS A 421 5.63 25.11 3.13
CA LYS A 421 5.74 23.64 2.99
C LYS A 421 7.06 23.02 3.47
N TRP A 422 7.73 23.66 4.40
CA TRP A 422 8.98 23.15 4.97
C TRP A 422 8.67 22.12 6.05
N SER A 423 9.25 20.92 5.97
CA SER A 423 9.41 20.05 7.14
C SER A 423 10.70 20.43 7.82
N TRP A 424 10.63 21.25 8.86
CA TRP A 424 11.79 21.50 9.71
C TRP A 424 12.03 20.28 10.58
N LYS A 425 13.27 19.78 10.58
CA LYS A 425 13.74 18.78 11.54
C LYS A 425 14.68 19.49 12.49
N ALA A 426 14.21 19.79 13.69
CA ALA A 426 15.07 20.32 14.73
C ALA A 426 15.72 19.14 15.46
N THR A 427 16.94 18.79 15.09
CA THR A 427 17.86 18.01 15.94
C THR A 427 18.69 19.02 16.71
N MET A 428 18.20 19.44 17.87
CA MET A 428 18.94 20.36 18.75
C MET A 428 19.38 19.60 20.00
N ASP A 429 20.61 19.86 20.45
CA ASP A 429 21.27 19.16 21.57
C ASP A 429 20.40 19.09 22.84
N GLU A 430 19.51 20.06 23.04
CA GLU A 430 18.68 20.17 24.25
C GLU A 430 17.34 19.39 24.16
N ILE A 431 16.79 19.14 22.96
CA ILE A 431 15.46 18.52 22.79
C ILE A 431 15.41 17.09 23.36
N PRO A 432 16.33 16.17 23.01
CA PRO A 432 16.33 14.81 23.53
C PRO A 432 16.37 14.77 25.07
N SER A 433 17.18 15.63 25.68
CA SER A 433 17.32 15.69 27.14
C SER A 433 16.02 16.06 27.85
N VAL A 434 15.28 17.04 27.32
CA VAL A 434 13.99 17.49 27.86
C VAL A 434 12.92 16.43 27.65
N VAL A 435 12.87 15.82 26.46
CA VAL A 435 11.92 14.72 26.16
C VAL A 435 12.14 13.55 27.10
N ARG A 436 13.40 13.16 27.35
CA ARG A 436 13.73 12.08 28.30
C ARG A 436 13.38 12.43 29.74
N ALA A 437 13.59 13.67 30.16
CA ALA A 437 13.19 14.11 31.51
C ALA A 437 11.69 13.93 31.73
N VAL A 438 10.86 14.33 30.76
CA VAL A 438 9.41 14.14 30.79
C VAL A 438 9.05 12.65 30.73
N ALA A 439 9.67 11.89 29.82
CA ALA A 439 9.43 10.44 29.69
C ALA A 439 9.70 9.69 30.99
N ASN A 440 10.79 10.02 31.69
CA ASN A 440 11.13 9.42 32.99
C ASN A 440 10.13 9.81 34.07
N SER A 441 9.65 11.06 34.09
CA SER A 441 8.62 11.54 35.02
C SER A 441 7.30 10.77 34.85
N VAL A 442 6.90 10.48 33.60
CA VAL A 442 5.73 9.63 33.29
C VAL A 442 5.94 8.19 33.81
N VAL A 443 7.13 7.60 33.56
CA VAL A 443 7.45 6.26 34.06
C VAL A 443 7.42 6.19 35.58
N GLU A 444 7.89 7.25 36.27
CA GLU A 444 7.85 7.34 37.73
C GLU A 444 6.43 7.48 38.27
N SER A 445 5.55 8.26 37.61
CA SER A 445 4.17 8.42 38.06
C SER A 445 3.39 7.12 37.95
N MET A 446 3.65 6.31 36.91
CA MET A 446 3.04 4.98 36.73
C MET A 446 3.46 3.95 37.79
N ARG A 447 4.54 4.20 38.55
CA ARG A 447 5.03 3.31 39.62
C ARG A 447 4.46 3.64 41.01
N ARG A 448 3.85 4.83 41.16
CA ARG A 448 3.21 5.29 42.40
C ARG A 448 1.75 4.86 42.41
#